data_AF-A0A2E0UC63-F1
#
_entry.id   AF-A0A2E0UC63-F1
#
_cell.length_a   1.000
_cell.length_b   1.000
_cell.length_c   1.000
_cell.angle_alpha   90.00
_cell.angle_beta   90.00
_cell.angle_gamma   90.00
#
_symmetry.space_group_name_H-M   'P 1'
#
loop_
_entity.id
_entity.type
_entity.pdbx_description
1 polymer ?
#
loop_
_entity_poly.entity_id
_entity_poly.type
_entity_poly.pdbx_seq_one_letter_code
_entity_poly.pdbx_strand_id
1 'polypeptide(L)'
;MLTTGFKLWFGFLIAAFAAAVFIGYTTGGTETGPLTLGWKGAVGNHIAYGIFVMVAAASGLLALTAQSFRDADAEAAAEILQVDIEDVPEAQISTGSSMWPLFTALGVATMGVGLVAHPLVFGIGLIVMAVIAIEWTMTNWSERATGDPEKNNELREGLLRPIEIPVLGLVGIGVLVVAVSRILLAASVLGAVWIATVVGTVIFVTAYFISQRPTIPRAVVQGILALGFVAIIGWGIVAAINGERDFHHHGGEHGDSHVEEDH
;
A
#
# COMPACT_ATOMS: atom_id res chain seq x y z
N MET A 1 -9.82 -34.45 -16.23
CA MET A 1 -9.09 -34.73 -14.98
C MET A 1 -9.56 -33.78 -13.87
N LEU A 2 -9.49 -34.22 -12.62
CA LEU A 2 -9.67 -33.40 -11.42
C LEU A 2 -8.29 -33.17 -10.80
N THR A 3 -7.88 -31.92 -10.68
CA THR A 3 -6.54 -31.57 -10.17
C THR A 3 -6.39 -31.94 -8.69
N THR A 4 -5.15 -32.08 -8.23
CA THR A 4 -4.86 -32.31 -6.81
C THR A 4 -5.41 -31.16 -5.94
N GLY A 5 -5.28 -29.92 -6.44
CA GLY A 5 -5.87 -28.74 -5.81
C GLY A 5 -7.40 -28.84 -5.66
N PHE A 6 -8.12 -29.24 -6.71
CA PHE A 6 -9.56 -29.45 -6.64
C PHE A 6 -9.93 -30.46 -5.54
N LYS A 7 -9.26 -31.62 -5.51
CA LYS A 7 -9.55 -32.68 -4.54
C LYS A 7 -9.38 -32.20 -3.09
N LEU A 8 -8.30 -31.45 -2.83
CA LEU A 8 -8.01 -30.88 -1.51
C LEU A 8 -9.11 -29.90 -1.07
N TRP A 9 -9.37 -28.87 -1.88
CA TRP A 9 -10.31 -27.80 -1.53
C TRP A 9 -11.76 -28.29 -1.49
N PHE A 10 -12.12 -29.22 -2.37
CA PHE A 10 -13.42 -29.87 -2.33
C PHE A 10 -13.58 -30.75 -1.07
N GLY A 11 -12.51 -31.42 -0.64
CA GLY A 11 -12.46 -32.12 0.64
C GLY A 11 -12.72 -31.18 1.83
N PHE A 12 -12.07 -30.01 1.85
CA PHE A 12 -12.31 -29.00 2.89
C PHE A 12 -13.72 -28.42 2.83
N LEU A 13 -14.31 -28.23 1.65
CA LEU A 13 -15.72 -27.83 1.52
C LEU A 13 -16.63 -28.85 2.20
N ILE A 14 -16.46 -30.14 1.90
CA ILE A 14 -17.31 -31.20 2.47
C ILE A 14 -17.13 -31.26 3.98
N ALA A 15 -15.89 -31.25 4.45
CA ALA A 15 -15.57 -31.32 5.88
C ALA A 15 -16.12 -30.11 6.65
N ALA A 16 -15.92 -28.90 6.13
CA ALA A 16 -16.41 -27.67 6.77
C ALA A 16 -17.94 -27.58 6.72
N PHE A 17 -18.58 -27.97 5.61
CA PHE A 17 -20.04 -27.99 5.54
C PHE A 17 -20.65 -29.03 6.49
N ALA A 18 -20.06 -30.23 6.57
CA ALA A 18 -20.48 -31.25 7.53
C ALA A 18 -20.31 -30.75 8.97
N ALA A 19 -19.20 -30.07 9.29
CA ALA A 19 -18.98 -29.45 10.60
C ALA A 19 -20.01 -28.35 10.89
N ALA A 20 -20.35 -27.50 9.91
CA ALA A 20 -21.40 -26.49 10.03
C ALA A 20 -22.75 -27.14 10.35
N VAL A 21 -23.15 -28.17 9.60
CA VAL A 21 -24.41 -28.90 9.83
C VAL A 21 -24.43 -29.55 11.22
N PHE A 22 -23.33 -30.20 11.61
CA PHE A 22 -23.19 -30.82 12.93
C PHE A 22 -23.32 -29.80 14.06
N ILE A 23 -22.62 -28.67 13.97
CA ILE A 23 -22.71 -27.56 14.94
C ILE A 23 -24.12 -27.01 14.96
N GLY A 24 -24.73 -26.80 13.80
CA GLY A 24 -26.07 -26.26 13.71
C GLY A 24 -27.09 -27.12 14.44
N TYR A 25 -27.07 -28.45 14.24
CA TYR A 25 -27.96 -29.36 14.96
C TYR A 25 -27.64 -29.47 16.47
N THR A 26 -26.36 -29.52 16.84
CA THR A 26 -25.95 -29.67 18.25
C THR A 26 -26.18 -28.40 19.07
N THR A 27 -26.39 -27.26 18.42
CA THR A 27 -26.63 -25.96 19.08
C THR A 27 -28.08 -25.47 18.93
N GLY A 28 -29.02 -26.37 18.63
CA GLY A 28 -30.46 -26.07 18.63
C GLY A 28 -31.04 -25.61 17.29
N GLY A 29 -30.37 -25.94 16.18
CA GLY A 29 -30.92 -25.75 14.84
C GLY A 29 -32.13 -26.66 14.59
N THR A 30 -33.11 -26.15 13.86
CA THR A 30 -34.34 -26.87 13.50
C THR A 30 -34.12 -27.76 12.27
N GLU A 31 -34.97 -28.78 12.09
CA GLU A 31 -34.93 -29.79 11.01
C GLU A 31 -34.15 -29.42 9.74
N THR A 32 -34.59 -28.38 9.01
CA THR A 32 -33.99 -28.00 7.72
C THR A 32 -33.10 -26.75 7.79
N GLY A 33 -32.99 -26.09 8.94
CA GLY A 33 -32.26 -24.84 9.10
C GLY A 33 -30.77 -24.98 8.75
N PRO A 34 -30.01 -25.87 9.43
CA PRO A 34 -28.60 -26.09 9.15
C PRO A 34 -28.29 -26.56 7.72
N LEU A 35 -29.21 -27.27 7.06
CA LEU A 35 -29.04 -27.74 5.68
C LEU A 35 -29.36 -26.68 4.63
N THR A 36 -30.29 -25.77 4.93
CA THR A 36 -30.77 -24.75 3.99
C THR A 36 -30.12 -23.38 4.21
N LEU A 37 -28.99 -23.34 4.92
CA LEU A 37 -28.29 -22.10 5.26
C LEU A 37 -29.19 -21.08 6.00
N GLY A 38 -30.16 -21.58 6.79
CA GLY A 38 -31.13 -20.76 7.51
C GLY A 38 -32.31 -20.25 6.68
N TRP A 39 -32.45 -20.68 5.41
CA TRP A 39 -33.62 -20.33 4.59
C TRP A 39 -34.93 -20.88 5.17
N LYS A 40 -34.90 -22.11 5.71
CA LYS A 40 -36.06 -22.73 6.34
C LYS A 40 -35.72 -23.23 7.75
N GLY A 41 -35.83 -22.33 8.72
CA GLY A 41 -35.68 -22.64 10.15
C GLY A 41 -34.37 -22.13 10.76
N ALA A 42 -34.20 -22.34 12.06
CA ALA A 42 -33.04 -21.87 12.81
C ALA A 42 -31.80 -22.73 12.54
N VAL A 43 -30.63 -22.09 12.48
CA VAL A 43 -29.32 -22.71 12.26
C VAL A 43 -28.57 -23.02 13.55
N GLY A 44 -29.13 -22.74 14.73
CA GLY A 44 -28.44 -22.88 16.02
C GLY A 44 -27.51 -21.71 16.31
N ASN A 45 -26.28 -21.97 16.76
CA ASN A 45 -25.28 -20.94 17.02
C ASN A 45 -24.78 -20.30 15.72
N HIS A 46 -25.27 -19.11 15.42
CA HIS A 46 -24.95 -18.34 14.22
C HIS A 46 -23.46 -18.06 14.02
N ILE A 47 -22.68 -17.85 15.10
CA ILE A 47 -21.25 -17.49 14.97
C ILE A 47 -20.46 -18.71 14.50
N ALA A 48 -20.57 -19.82 15.24
CA ALA A 48 -19.83 -21.03 14.91
C ALA A 48 -20.31 -21.62 13.57
N TYR A 49 -21.63 -21.69 13.36
CA TYR A 49 -22.22 -22.11 12.08
C TYR A 49 -21.71 -21.23 10.92
N GLY A 50 -21.77 -19.91 11.08
CA GLY A 50 -21.37 -18.95 10.06
C GLY A 50 -19.89 -19.08 9.67
N ILE A 51 -18.99 -19.28 10.64
CA ILE A 51 -17.56 -19.49 10.36
C ILE A 51 -17.35 -20.71 9.47
N PHE A 52 -17.94 -21.85 9.82
CA PHE A 52 -17.78 -23.08 9.02
C PHE A 52 -18.45 -22.99 7.65
N VAL A 53 -19.58 -22.32 7.53
CA VAL A 53 -20.20 -22.01 6.23
C VAL A 53 -19.29 -21.13 5.38
N MET A 54 -18.66 -20.10 5.96
CA MET A 54 -17.71 -19.24 5.24
C MET A 54 -16.47 -20.01 4.78
N VAL A 55 -15.93 -20.90 5.62
CA VAL A 55 -14.82 -21.78 5.25
C VAL A 55 -15.24 -22.74 4.12
N ALA A 56 -16.44 -23.32 4.20
CA ALA A 56 -16.97 -24.19 3.15
C ALA A 56 -17.15 -23.44 1.83
N ALA A 57 -17.69 -22.22 1.87
CA ALA A 57 -17.87 -21.38 0.69
C ALA A 57 -16.53 -20.95 0.08
N ALA A 58 -15.57 -20.51 0.90
CA ALA A 58 -14.22 -20.17 0.44
C ALA A 58 -13.50 -21.38 -0.18
N SER A 59 -13.58 -22.54 0.46
CA SER A 59 -13.01 -23.79 -0.06
C SER A 59 -13.68 -24.22 -1.37
N GLY A 60 -15.00 -24.04 -1.48
CA GLY A 60 -15.74 -24.28 -2.71
C GLY A 60 -15.31 -23.39 -3.87
N LEU A 61 -15.14 -22.09 -3.59
CA LEU A 61 -14.62 -21.14 -4.57
C LEU A 61 -13.20 -21.54 -5.01
N LEU A 62 -12.31 -21.88 -4.08
CA LEU A 62 -10.96 -22.34 -4.40
C LEU A 62 -10.96 -23.64 -5.20
N ALA A 63 -11.86 -24.59 -4.90
CA ALA A 63 -12.03 -25.81 -5.69
C ALA A 63 -12.48 -25.48 -7.12
N LEU A 64 -13.49 -24.63 -7.28
CA LEU A 64 -13.95 -24.19 -8.59
C LEU A 64 -12.84 -23.49 -9.37
N THR A 65 -12.09 -22.58 -8.74
CA THR A 65 -10.93 -21.91 -9.36
C THR A 65 -9.87 -22.93 -9.79
N ALA A 66 -9.49 -23.88 -8.93
CA ALA A 66 -8.52 -24.92 -9.26
C ALA A 66 -8.97 -25.79 -10.44
N GLN A 67 -10.27 -25.99 -10.62
CA GLN A 67 -10.81 -26.72 -11.77
C GLN A 67 -10.94 -25.86 -13.03
N SER A 68 -11.34 -24.59 -12.89
CA SER A 68 -11.48 -23.65 -14.01
C SER A 68 -10.14 -23.29 -14.65
N PHE A 69 -9.06 -23.28 -13.86
CA PHE A 69 -7.70 -22.99 -14.32
C PHE A 69 -6.81 -24.23 -14.36
N ARG A 70 -7.40 -25.44 -14.44
CA ARG A 70 -6.65 -26.70 -14.47
C ARG A 70 -5.63 -26.78 -15.60
N ASP A 71 -5.84 -26.05 -16.69
CA ASP A 71 -4.95 -26.09 -17.86
C ASP A 71 -3.62 -25.34 -17.60
N ALA A 72 -3.53 -24.60 -16.48
CA ALA A 72 -2.30 -23.97 -16.01
C ALA A 72 -1.52 -24.83 -14.98
N ASP A 73 -2.04 -26.03 -14.66
CA ASP A 73 -1.41 -26.98 -13.73
C ASP A 73 -0.35 -27.81 -14.48
N ALA A 74 0.88 -27.85 -13.98
CA ALA A 74 2.00 -28.47 -14.68
C ALA A 74 1.81 -30.00 -14.79
N GLU A 75 1.29 -30.60 -13.72
CA GLU A 75 0.88 -32.01 -13.66
C GLU A 75 -0.22 -32.32 -14.69
N ALA A 76 -1.19 -31.42 -14.85
CA ALA A 76 -2.28 -31.59 -15.81
C ALA A 76 -1.76 -31.48 -17.26
N ALA A 77 -0.86 -30.54 -17.51
CA ALA A 77 -0.20 -30.38 -18.81
C ALA A 77 0.67 -31.61 -19.16
N ALA A 78 1.45 -32.13 -18.20
CA ALA A 78 2.26 -33.33 -18.34
C ALA A 78 1.41 -34.56 -18.74
N GLU A 79 0.28 -34.76 -18.04
CA GLU A 79 -0.65 -35.87 -18.30
C GLU A 79 -1.27 -35.78 -19.72
N ILE A 80 -1.65 -34.58 -20.17
CA ILE A 80 -2.21 -34.39 -21.52
C ILE A 80 -1.16 -34.65 -22.60
N LEU A 81 0.06 -34.14 -22.40
CA LEU A 81 1.15 -34.27 -23.36
C LEU A 81 1.83 -35.64 -23.31
N GLN A 82 1.51 -36.48 -22.32
CA GLN A 82 2.12 -37.79 -22.09
C GLN A 82 3.64 -37.71 -21.93
N VAL A 83 4.10 -36.67 -21.23
CA VAL A 83 5.51 -36.44 -20.92
C VAL A 83 5.68 -36.45 -19.41
N ASP A 84 6.86 -36.85 -18.93
CA ASP A 84 7.19 -36.74 -17.52
C ASP A 84 7.19 -35.27 -17.09
N ILE A 85 6.77 -35.02 -15.85
CA ILE A 85 6.65 -33.65 -15.33
C ILE A 85 7.99 -32.90 -15.31
N GLU A 86 9.09 -33.64 -15.22
CA GLU A 86 10.46 -33.11 -15.26
C GLU A 86 10.82 -32.51 -16.62
N ASP A 87 10.15 -32.94 -17.69
CA ASP A 87 10.35 -32.45 -19.05
C ASP A 87 9.41 -31.27 -19.39
N VAL A 88 8.45 -30.95 -18.51
CA VAL A 88 7.58 -29.79 -18.70
C VAL A 88 8.35 -28.51 -18.36
N PRO A 89 8.43 -27.51 -19.27
CA PRO A 89 9.10 -26.26 -19.00
C PRO A 89 8.56 -25.60 -17.73
N GLU A 90 9.44 -25.00 -16.92
CA GLU A 90 9.01 -24.29 -15.71
C GLU A 90 7.96 -23.23 -16.05
N ALA A 91 6.78 -23.38 -15.44
CA ALA A 91 5.61 -22.54 -15.74
C ALA A 91 5.74 -21.09 -15.25
N GLN A 92 6.79 -20.77 -14.46
CA GLN A 92 6.99 -19.44 -13.89
C GLN A 92 8.39 -18.93 -14.24
N ILE A 93 8.45 -17.79 -14.93
CA ILE A 93 9.69 -17.02 -15.07
C ILE A 93 10.13 -16.59 -13.66
N SER A 94 11.41 -16.83 -13.32
CA SER A 94 11.99 -16.40 -12.05
C SER A 94 11.83 -14.89 -11.87
N THR A 95 11.10 -14.47 -10.84
CA THR A 95 10.91 -13.05 -10.48
C THR A 95 12.08 -12.57 -9.63
N GLY A 96 12.45 -11.30 -9.79
CA GLY A 96 13.54 -10.68 -9.03
C GLY A 96 13.20 -10.50 -7.54
N SER A 97 14.19 -10.08 -6.76
CA SER A 97 13.95 -9.62 -5.38
C SER A 97 13.12 -8.33 -5.40
N SER A 98 12.06 -8.27 -4.59
CA SER A 98 11.15 -7.11 -4.53
C SER A 98 11.10 -6.49 -3.14
N MET A 99 11.21 -5.15 -3.09
CA MET A 99 11.07 -4.35 -1.86
C MET A 99 9.62 -4.00 -1.54
N TRP A 100 8.68 -4.21 -2.47
CA TRP A 100 7.27 -3.86 -2.30
C TRP A 100 6.58 -4.50 -1.08
N PRO A 101 6.88 -5.75 -0.67
CA PRO A 101 6.36 -6.30 0.59
C PRO A 101 6.73 -5.46 1.82
N LEU A 102 7.96 -4.92 1.87
CA LEU A 102 8.41 -4.06 2.97
C LEU A 102 7.60 -2.77 3.00
N PHE A 103 7.43 -2.12 1.85
CA PHE A 103 6.62 -0.89 1.76
C PHE A 103 5.15 -1.14 2.09
N THR A 104 4.62 -2.30 1.68
CA THR A 104 3.26 -2.72 2.03
C THR A 104 3.11 -2.85 3.55
N ALA A 105 4.07 -3.48 4.24
CA ALA A 105 4.06 -3.57 5.70
C ALA A 105 4.09 -2.19 6.38
N LEU A 106 4.91 -1.27 5.86
CA LEU A 106 4.95 0.13 6.35
C LEU A 106 3.63 0.89 6.10
N GLY A 107 3.01 0.67 4.95
CA GLY A 107 1.71 1.25 4.60
C GLY A 107 0.59 0.74 5.52
N VAL A 108 0.53 -0.58 5.75
CA VAL A 108 -0.40 -1.19 6.71
C VAL A 108 -0.17 -0.68 8.13
N ALA A 109 1.09 -0.54 8.56
CA ALA A 109 1.40 0.03 9.87
C ALA A 109 0.93 1.49 9.99
N THR A 110 1.11 2.29 8.94
CA THR A 110 0.65 3.70 8.89
C THR A 110 -0.88 3.77 8.94
N MET A 111 -1.59 2.89 8.22
CA MET A 111 -3.04 2.77 8.32
C MET A 111 -3.47 2.37 9.73
N GLY A 112 -2.79 1.42 10.36
CA GLY A 112 -3.05 1.01 11.74
C GLY A 112 -2.93 2.16 12.73
N VAL A 113 -1.89 2.99 12.61
CA VAL A 113 -1.73 4.22 13.40
C VAL A 113 -2.86 5.21 13.08
N GLY A 114 -3.21 5.37 11.80
CA GLY A 114 -4.27 6.28 11.36
C GLY A 114 -5.66 5.92 11.91
N LEU A 115 -5.97 4.63 12.05
CA LEU A 115 -7.23 4.16 12.63
C LEU A 115 -7.43 4.64 14.07
N VAL A 116 -6.33 4.81 14.82
CA VAL A 116 -6.36 5.24 16.22
C VAL A 116 -6.16 6.76 16.35
N ALA A 117 -5.24 7.34 15.59
CA ALA A 117 -4.78 8.71 15.79
C ALA A 117 -5.64 9.74 15.05
N HIS A 118 -5.88 9.56 13.75
CA HIS A 118 -6.57 10.57 12.94
C HIS A 118 -7.04 10.02 11.57
N PRO A 119 -8.30 10.25 11.15
CA PRO A 119 -8.83 9.78 9.87
C PRO A 119 -8.02 10.21 8.63
N LEU A 120 -7.43 11.42 8.65
CA LEU A 120 -6.56 11.86 7.54
C LEU A 120 -5.30 11.00 7.40
N VAL A 121 -4.69 10.56 8.51
CA VAL A 121 -3.50 9.69 8.47
C VAL A 121 -3.88 8.31 7.90
N PHE A 122 -5.07 7.81 8.27
CA PHE A 122 -5.62 6.59 7.67
C PHE A 122 -5.86 6.75 6.16
N GLY A 123 -6.46 7.87 5.73
CA GLY A 123 -6.68 8.18 4.31
C GLY A 123 -5.39 8.28 3.50
N ILE A 124 -4.34 8.90 4.05
CA ILE A 124 -3.01 8.93 3.43
C ILE A 124 -2.45 7.50 3.31
N GLY A 125 -2.56 6.69 4.37
CA GLY A 125 -2.15 5.29 4.34
C GLY A 125 -2.85 4.48 3.24
N LEU A 126 -4.16 4.70 3.03
CA LEU A 126 -4.90 4.07 1.93
C LEU A 126 -4.39 4.47 0.55
N ILE A 127 -4.10 5.75 0.33
CA ILE A 127 -3.54 6.25 -0.93
C ILE A 127 -2.16 5.61 -1.19
N VAL A 128 -1.30 5.56 -0.17
CA VAL A 128 0.02 4.92 -0.26
C VAL A 128 -0.12 3.44 -0.61
N MET A 129 -1.05 2.72 0.04
CA MET A 129 -1.32 1.32 -0.27
C MET A 129 -1.84 1.12 -1.69
N ALA A 130 -2.68 2.02 -2.21
CA ALA A 130 -3.14 1.96 -3.58
C ALA A 130 -1.99 2.13 -4.58
N VAL A 131 -1.09 3.08 -4.33
CA VAL A 131 0.12 3.29 -5.15
C VAL A 131 1.02 2.05 -5.11
N ILE A 132 1.30 1.51 -3.92
CA ILE A 132 2.11 0.29 -3.77
C ILE A 132 1.46 -0.88 -4.50
N ALA A 133 0.14 -1.06 -4.40
CA ALA A 133 -0.57 -2.13 -5.09
C ALA A 133 -0.43 -2.02 -6.61
N ILE A 134 -0.57 -0.81 -7.17
CA ILE A 134 -0.40 -0.55 -8.60
C ILE A 134 1.05 -0.84 -9.01
N GLU A 135 2.03 -0.24 -8.33
CA GLU A 135 3.45 -0.37 -8.66
C GLU A 135 3.94 -1.82 -8.53
N TRP A 136 3.53 -2.52 -7.48
CA TRP A 136 3.90 -3.90 -7.28
C TRP A 136 3.25 -4.81 -8.33
N THR A 137 1.98 -4.59 -8.66
CA THR A 137 1.28 -5.32 -9.73
C THR A 137 1.98 -5.11 -11.07
N MET A 138 2.32 -3.86 -11.40
CA MET A 138 3.01 -3.52 -12.64
C MET A 138 4.43 -4.08 -12.69
N THR A 139 5.14 -4.10 -11.57
CA THR A 139 6.46 -4.75 -11.46
C THR A 139 6.33 -6.24 -11.78
N ASN A 140 5.43 -6.95 -11.08
CA ASN A 140 5.20 -8.39 -11.28
C ASN A 140 4.72 -8.72 -12.70
N TRP A 141 3.86 -7.87 -13.27
CA TRP A 141 3.40 -8.01 -14.65
C TRP A 141 4.55 -7.82 -15.64
N SER A 142 5.33 -6.75 -15.47
CA SER A 142 6.42 -6.43 -16.39
C SER A 142 7.49 -7.51 -16.41
N GLU A 143 7.88 -8.06 -15.26
CA GLU A 143 8.86 -9.14 -15.15
C GLU A 143 8.45 -10.41 -15.92
N ARG A 144 7.14 -10.58 -16.16
CA ARG A 144 6.55 -11.76 -16.81
C ARG A 144 6.02 -11.48 -18.22
N ALA A 145 6.14 -10.25 -18.71
CA ALA A 145 5.52 -9.84 -19.97
C ALA A 145 6.12 -10.57 -21.18
N THR A 146 7.43 -10.76 -21.17
CA THR A 146 8.19 -11.52 -22.18
C THR A 146 9.33 -12.31 -21.51
N GLY A 147 10.00 -13.18 -22.26
CA GLY A 147 11.19 -13.90 -21.80
C GLY A 147 12.48 -13.05 -21.78
N ASP A 148 12.44 -11.79 -22.22
CA ASP A 148 13.59 -10.88 -22.28
C ASP A 148 13.50 -9.79 -21.19
N PRO A 149 14.39 -9.79 -20.19
CA PRO A 149 14.40 -8.80 -19.12
C PRO A 149 14.58 -7.36 -19.59
N GLU A 150 15.35 -7.12 -20.66
CA GLU A 150 15.57 -5.77 -21.17
C GLU A 150 14.26 -5.23 -21.76
N LYS A 151 13.56 -6.05 -22.53
CA LYS A 151 12.28 -5.67 -23.12
C LYS A 151 11.20 -5.41 -22.08
N ASN A 152 11.18 -6.23 -21.03
CA ASN A 152 10.27 -6.08 -19.90
C ASN A 152 10.43 -4.74 -19.18
N ASN A 153 11.69 -4.31 -18.98
CA ASN A 153 11.99 -3.00 -18.40
C ASN A 153 11.53 -1.86 -19.31
N GLU A 154 11.79 -1.94 -20.62
CA GLU A 154 11.30 -0.94 -21.57
C GLU A 154 9.77 -0.79 -21.55
N LEU A 155 9.04 -1.90 -21.46
CA LEU A 155 7.58 -1.91 -21.39
C LEU A 155 7.07 -1.25 -20.11
N ARG A 156 7.66 -1.59 -18.94
CA ARG A 156 7.31 -0.94 -17.67
C ARG A 156 7.60 0.55 -17.75
N GLU A 157 8.79 0.92 -18.21
CA GLU A 157 9.23 2.30 -18.25
C GLU A 157 8.37 3.14 -19.20
N GLY A 158 8.02 2.62 -20.38
CA GLY A 158 7.18 3.31 -21.33
C GLY A 158 5.76 3.57 -20.82
N LEU A 159 5.19 2.64 -20.05
CA LEU A 159 3.84 2.77 -19.49
C LEU A 159 3.81 3.61 -18.22
N LEU A 160 4.74 3.38 -17.29
CA LEU A 160 4.69 3.99 -15.97
C LEU A 160 5.41 5.32 -15.88
N ARG A 161 6.63 5.48 -16.45
CA ARG A 161 7.41 6.72 -16.24
C ARG A 161 6.68 8.01 -16.58
N PRO A 162 5.82 8.10 -17.63
CA PRO A 162 5.08 9.32 -17.93
C PRO A 162 4.14 9.77 -16.81
N ILE A 163 3.67 8.84 -15.98
CA ILE A 163 2.73 9.09 -14.88
C ILE A 163 3.46 9.08 -13.53
N GLU A 164 4.32 8.08 -13.33
CA GLU A 164 5.10 7.86 -12.12
C GLU A 164 5.96 9.09 -11.79
N ILE A 165 6.66 9.68 -12.76
CA ILE A 165 7.55 10.81 -12.52
C ILE A 165 6.78 12.07 -12.07
N PRO A 166 5.72 12.55 -12.78
CA PRO A 166 4.94 13.68 -12.29
C PRO A 166 4.26 13.44 -10.95
N VAL A 167 3.68 12.25 -10.75
CA VAL A 167 2.94 11.93 -9.53
C VAL A 167 3.88 11.83 -8.33
N LEU A 168 4.96 11.04 -8.42
CA LEU A 168 5.94 10.94 -7.35
C LEU A 168 6.66 12.28 -7.11
N GLY A 169 6.91 13.05 -8.18
CA GLY A 169 7.46 14.40 -8.06
C GLY A 169 6.54 15.32 -7.26
N LEU A 170 5.26 15.36 -7.59
CA LEU A 170 4.26 16.17 -6.89
C LEU A 170 4.12 15.75 -5.43
N VAL A 171 3.99 14.44 -5.17
CA VAL A 171 3.87 13.90 -3.81
C VAL A 171 5.13 14.19 -3.00
N GLY A 172 6.31 13.96 -3.58
CA GLY A 172 7.60 14.23 -2.93
C GLY A 172 7.76 15.70 -2.55
N ILE A 173 7.40 16.62 -3.45
CA ILE A 173 7.39 18.06 -3.18
C ILE A 173 6.37 18.39 -2.07
N GLY A 174 5.15 17.85 -2.14
CA GLY A 174 4.12 18.07 -1.13
C GLY A 174 4.57 17.65 0.27
N VAL A 175 5.17 16.46 0.39
CA VAL A 175 5.73 15.95 1.65
C VAL A 175 6.84 16.87 2.18
N LEU A 176 7.75 17.32 1.32
CA LEU A 176 8.80 18.27 1.70
C LEU A 176 8.23 19.60 2.19
N VAL A 177 7.25 20.16 1.48
CA VAL A 177 6.60 21.43 1.85
C VAL A 177 5.95 21.32 3.22
N VAL A 178 5.22 20.23 3.49
CA VAL A 178 4.60 19.99 4.79
C VAL A 178 5.66 19.82 5.89
N ALA A 179 6.73 19.06 5.64
CA ALA A 179 7.80 18.87 6.61
C ALA A 179 8.51 20.19 6.95
N VAL A 180 8.87 20.99 5.95
CA VAL A 180 9.48 22.32 6.13
C VAL A 180 8.52 23.26 6.85
N SER A 181 7.23 23.25 6.50
CA SER A 181 6.21 24.04 7.21
C SER A 181 6.20 23.73 8.71
N ARG A 182 6.21 22.44 9.09
CA ARG A 182 6.28 22.01 10.49
C ARG A 182 7.54 22.49 11.19
N ILE A 183 8.70 22.41 10.54
CA ILE A 183 9.99 22.89 11.10
C ILE A 183 9.93 24.39 11.38
N LEU A 184 9.43 25.19 10.43
CA LEU A 184 9.37 26.64 10.57
C LEU A 184 8.32 27.09 11.59
N LEU A 185 7.21 26.37 11.72
CA LEU A 185 6.17 26.65 12.72
C LEU A 185 6.62 26.35 14.15
N ALA A 186 7.48 25.34 14.34
CA ALA A 186 8.05 25.02 15.65
C ALA A 186 9.17 25.99 16.06
N ALA A 187 9.81 26.68 15.12
CA ALA A 187 10.93 27.58 15.38
C ALA A 187 10.47 29.02 15.69
N SER A 188 11.17 29.72 16.60
CA SER A 188 10.90 31.15 16.91
C SER A 188 11.03 32.06 15.67
N VAL A 189 10.50 33.29 15.70
CA VAL A 189 10.54 34.23 14.55
C VAL A 189 11.95 34.36 13.97
N LEU A 190 12.94 34.67 14.82
CA LEU A 190 14.34 34.78 14.42
C LEU A 190 14.93 33.41 14.05
N GLY A 191 14.54 32.35 14.76
CA GLY A 191 14.99 30.98 14.48
C GLY A 191 14.58 30.51 13.08
N ALA A 192 13.34 30.76 12.67
CA ALA A 192 12.83 30.40 11.36
C ALA A 192 13.59 31.08 10.21
N VAL A 193 13.92 32.38 10.37
CA VAL A 193 14.73 33.13 9.38
C VAL A 193 16.12 32.50 9.26
N TRP A 194 16.77 32.20 10.38
CA TRP A 194 18.09 31.57 10.38
C TRP A 194 18.06 30.17 9.77
N ILE A 195 17.09 29.34 10.14
CA ILE A 195 16.92 27.99 9.61
C ILE A 195 16.73 28.04 8.09
N ALA A 196 15.80 28.88 7.61
CA ALA A 196 15.56 29.01 6.17
C ALA A 196 16.79 29.50 5.41
N THR A 197 17.52 30.47 5.96
CA THR A 197 18.74 31.02 5.35
C THR A 197 19.85 29.99 5.28
N VAL A 198 20.13 29.28 6.38
CA VAL A 198 21.19 28.27 6.45
C VAL A 198 20.86 27.09 5.55
N VAL A 199 19.66 26.53 5.65
CA VAL A 199 19.23 25.38 4.85
C VAL A 199 19.22 25.74 3.36
N GLY A 200 18.67 26.91 3.00
CA GLY A 200 18.67 27.40 1.62
C GLY A 200 20.08 27.57 1.07
N THR A 201 21.00 28.13 1.87
CA THR A 201 22.41 28.29 1.48
C THR A 201 23.09 26.95 1.27
N VAL A 202 22.89 25.98 2.18
CA VAL A 202 23.48 24.64 2.06
C VAL A 202 22.97 23.94 0.80
N ILE A 203 21.67 24.00 0.53
CA ILE A 203 21.07 23.43 -0.68
C ILE A 203 21.66 24.08 -1.93
N PHE A 204 21.72 25.42 -1.97
CA PHE A 204 22.24 26.17 -3.11
C PHE A 204 23.72 25.87 -3.40
N VAL A 205 24.56 25.88 -2.36
CA VAL A 205 25.99 25.58 -2.48
C VAL A 205 26.20 24.14 -2.95
N THR A 206 25.45 23.20 -2.38
CA THR A 206 25.53 21.78 -2.78
C THR A 206 25.11 21.61 -4.25
N ALA A 207 24.00 22.22 -4.66
CA ALA A 207 23.51 22.19 -6.03
C ALA A 207 24.51 22.83 -7.01
N TYR A 208 25.13 23.95 -6.63
CA TYR A 208 26.17 24.61 -7.41
C TYR A 208 27.38 23.69 -7.65
N PHE A 209 27.89 23.03 -6.60
CA PHE A 209 29.01 22.10 -6.74
C PHE A 209 28.69 20.87 -7.59
N ILE A 210 27.48 20.32 -7.44
CA ILE A 210 27.02 19.20 -8.28
C ILE A 210 26.92 19.65 -9.75
N SER A 211 26.38 20.85 -10.00
CA SER A 211 26.24 21.42 -11.34
C SER A 211 27.58 21.61 -12.05
N GLN A 212 28.62 22.03 -11.32
CA GLN A 212 29.97 22.18 -11.88
C GLN A 212 30.68 20.87 -12.21
N ARG A 213 30.23 19.75 -11.65
CA ARG A 213 30.90 18.44 -11.79
C ARG A 213 29.97 17.40 -12.41
N PRO A 214 29.78 17.42 -13.75
CA PRO A 214 28.90 16.48 -14.45
C PRO A 214 29.41 15.03 -14.42
N THR A 215 30.64 14.79 -13.95
CA THR A 215 31.23 13.45 -13.82
C THR A 215 30.82 12.74 -12.51
N ILE A 216 30.06 13.38 -11.63
CA ILE A 216 29.58 12.73 -10.40
C ILE A 216 28.60 11.61 -10.79
N PRO A 217 28.79 10.37 -10.27
CA PRO A 217 27.89 9.27 -10.59
C PRO A 217 26.49 9.56 -10.05
N ARG A 218 25.47 9.19 -10.82
CA ARG A 218 24.05 9.42 -10.48
C ARG A 218 23.68 8.87 -9.11
N ALA A 219 24.25 7.73 -8.72
CA ALA A 219 24.05 7.11 -7.42
C ALA A 219 24.47 8.02 -6.25
N VAL A 220 25.55 8.80 -6.39
CA VAL A 220 25.99 9.73 -5.34
C VAL A 220 25.02 10.89 -5.22
N VAL A 221 24.57 11.46 -6.34
CA VAL A 221 23.57 12.53 -6.34
C VAL A 221 22.25 12.06 -5.73
N GLN A 222 21.77 10.87 -6.13
CA GLN A 222 20.59 10.24 -5.55
C GLN A 222 20.76 10.00 -4.05
N GLY A 223 21.93 9.53 -3.60
CA GLY A 223 22.22 9.32 -2.19
C GLY A 223 22.17 10.61 -1.37
N ILE A 224 22.77 11.71 -1.86
CA ILE A 224 22.73 13.02 -1.21
C ILE A 224 21.28 13.53 -1.11
N LEU A 225 20.52 13.45 -2.21
CA LEU A 225 19.12 13.88 -2.24
C LEU A 225 18.24 13.04 -1.30
N ALA A 226 18.41 11.72 -1.31
CA ALA A 226 17.67 10.81 -0.44
C ALA A 226 17.98 11.09 1.04
N LEU A 227 19.25 11.28 1.39
CA LEU A 227 19.66 11.60 2.76
C LEU A 227 19.08 12.95 3.21
N GLY A 228 19.14 13.98 2.35
CA GLY A 228 18.54 15.28 2.62
C GLY A 228 17.02 15.19 2.81
N PHE A 229 16.33 14.44 1.96
CA PHE A 229 14.89 14.21 2.04
C PHE A 229 14.51 13.54 3.37
N VAL A 230 15.20 12.46 3.75
CA VAL A 230 14.99 11.76 5.03
C VAL A 230 15.27 12.67 6.22
N ALA A 231 16.34 13.47 6.18
CA ALA A 231 16.68 14.40 7.24
C ALA A 231 15.59 15.47 7.45
N ILE A 232 15.05 16.03 6.37
CA ILE A 232 13.97 17.02 6.43
C ILE A 232 12.70 16.40 7.00
N ILE A 233 12.33 15.19 6.56
CA ILE A 233 11.15 14.49 7.10
C ILE A 233 11.32 14.19 8.58
N GLY A 234 12.48 13.66 8.98
CA GLY A 234 12.78 13.35 10.39
C GLY A 234 12.66 14.59 11.27
N TRP A 235 13.24 15.72 10.84
CA TRP A 235 13.09 16.99 11.54
C TRP A 235 11.67 17.53 11.55
N GLY A 236 10.93 17.37 10.45
CA GLY A 236 9.51 17.74 10.36
C GLY A 236 8.64 16.98 11.33
N ILE A 237 8.88 15.68 11.53
CA ILE A 237 8.17 14.86 12.52
C ILE A 237 8.49 15.35 13.94
N VAL A 238 9.76 15.57 14.27
CA VAL A 238 10.16 16.10 15.58
C VAL A 238 9.53 17.47 15.85
N ALA A 239 9.53 18.35 14.85
CA ALA A 239 8.91 19.67 14.94
C ALA A 239 7.39 19.58 15.14
N ALA A 240 6.71 18.64 14.44
CA ALA A 240 5.29 18.41 14.62
C ALA A 240 4.92 17.94 16.03
N ILE A 241 5.78 17.15 16.68
CA ILE A 241 5.58 16.69 18.07
C ILE A 241 5.74 17.84 19.06
N ASN A 242 6.67 18.76 18.81
CA ASN A 242 6.96 19.88 19.71
C ASN A 242 5.88 20.98 19.73
N GLY A 243 4.94 20.96 18.79
CA GLY A 243 3.86 21.94 18.70
C GLY A 243 4.24 23.23 17.96
N GLU A 244 3.22 23.96 17.51
CA GLU A 244 3.38 25.25 16.82
C GLU A 244 3.59 26.37 17.84
N ARG A 245 4.36 27.41 17.47
CA ARG A 245 4.52 28.60 18.32
C ARG A 245 3.29 29.51 18.28
N ASP A 246 3.01 30.19 19.38
CA ASP A 246 1.94 31.19 19.45
C ASP A 246 2.25 32.40 18.55
N PHE A 247 1.30 32.73 17.68
CA PHE A 247 1.33 33.95 16.89
C PHE A 247 0.67 35.07 17.70
N HIS A 248 1.47 35.95 18.32
CA HIS A 248 0.95 37.20 18.84
C HIS A 248 0.55 38.10 17.65
N HIS A 249 -0.75 38.23 17.40
CA HIS A 249 -1.27 39.29 16.56
C HIS A 249 -0.91 40.63 17.20
N HIS A 250 0.06 41.34 16.62
CA HIS A 250 0.15 42.76 16.80
C HIS A 250 -1.06 43.37 16.08
N GLY A 251 -2.15 43.57 16.84
CA GLY A 251 -3.30 44.34 16.38
C GLY A 251 -2.81 45.70 15.92
N GLY A 252 -3.00 46.00 14.64
CA GLY A 252 -2.85 47.36 14.15
C GLY A 252 -3.89 48.22 14.87
N GLU A 253 -3.43 49.23 15.59
CA GLU A 253 -4.22 50.40 15.94
C GLU A 253 -4.74 51.02 14.63
N HIS A 254 -5.93 50.63 14.21
CA HIS A 254 -6.76 51.53 13.41
C HIS A 254 -7.41 52.49 14.40
N GLY A 255 -6.88 53.70 14.42
CA GLY A 255 -7.29 54.75 15.33
C GLY A 255 -8.78 55.04 15.27
N ASP A 256 -9.34 55.24 16.47
CA ASP A 256 -10.53 56.04 16.70
C ASP A 256 -10.37 57.39 15.98
N SER A 257 -11.10 57.57 14.89
CA SER A 257 -11.53 58.90 14.47
C SER A 257 -13.02 59.01 14.76
N HIS A 258 -13.32 59.61 15.91
CA HIS A 258 -14.56 60.30 16.17
C HIS A 258 -14.92 61.18 14.96
N VAL A 259 -16.09 60.94 14.38
CA VAL A 259 -16.80 61.95 13.60
C VAL A 259 -18.19 62.06 14.23
N GLU A 260 -18.37 63.11 15.02
CA GLU A 260 -19.68 63.69 15.28
C GLU A 260 -20.29 64.10 13.93
N GLU A 261 -21.46 63.59 13.59
CA GLU A 261 -22.38 64.28 12.69
C GLU A 261 -23.64 64.60 13.51
N ASP A 262 -23.68 65.84 13.96
CA ASP A 262 -24.86 66.57 14.39
C ASP A 262 -25.55 67.07 13.11
N HIS A 263 -26.78 66.62 12.82
CA HIS A 263 -27.88 67.31 12.12
C HIS A 263 -29.08 66.37 11.87
#